data_AF-A0A845A8P2-F1
#
_entry.id   AF-A0A845A8P2-F1
#
_cell.length_a   1.000
_cell.length_b   1.000
_cell.length_c   1.000
_cell.angle_alpha   90.00
_cell.angle_beta   90.00
_cell.angle_gamma   90.00
#
_symmetry.space_group_name_H-M   'P 1'
#
loop_
_entity.id
_entity.type
_entity.pdbx_description
1 polymer ?
#
loop_
_entity_poly.entity_id
_entity_poly.type
_entity_poly.pdbx_seq_one_letter_code
_entity_poly.pdbx_strand_id
1 'polypeptide(L)'
;MSGAGDGRFVKGRSGNPAGRPKARRPNVSAFDIIFDKTLTVTQGGRQRELSIDEALELQTYHAALKGSRMAIRKVLKMIEKREKALAKANTAPVNPITIRAQYSSGNANEALRLLGIAEPDPGFATRIKVNAWATQAALRRPGRAKFSPKDVADIKFFTFDAERLRWPRGRNA
;
A
#
# COMPACT_ATOMS: atom_id res chain seq x y z
N MET A 1 7.10 16.88 -35.85
CA MET A 1 7.78 15.60 -36.14
C MET A 1 9.02 15.52 -35.27
N SER A 2 8.91 14.84 -34.13
CA SER A 2 9.65 13.60 -33.80
C SER A 2 11.14 13.81 -33.50
N GLY A 3 11.45 14.22 -32.27
CA GLY A 3 12.75 14.04 -31.64
C GLY A 3 12.69 12.86 -30.67
N ALA A 4 13.11 11.68 -31.11
CA ALA A 4 13.36 10.53 -30.25
C ALA A 4 14.86 10.21 -30.36
N GLY A 5 15.63 10.77 -29.43
CA GLY A 5 17.07 10.54 -29.31
C GLY A 5 17.35 9.08 -28.94
N ASP A 6 18.19 8.48 -29.76
CA ASP A 6 18.58 7.09 -29.82
C ASP A 6 19.49 6.70 -28.65
N GLY A 7 18.89 6.30 -27.52
CA GLY A 7 19.61 5.87 -26.32
C GLY A 7 19.82 4.36 -26.21
N ARG A 8 19.50 3.58 -27.26
CA ARG A 8 19.60 2.12 -27.22
C ARG A 8 20.95 1.68 -27.78
N PHE A 9 21.71 0.98 -26.96
CA PHE A 9 22.97 0.36 -27.39
C PHE A 9 22.75 -0.52 -28.64
N VAL A 10 23.61 -0.35 -29.64
CA VAL A 10 23.62 -1.19 -30.85
C VAL A 10 23.81 -2.64 -30.45
N LYS A 11 23.02 -3.55 -31.02
CA LYS A 11 23.09 -5.00 -30.78
C LYS A 11 24.53 -5.48 -31.03
N GLY A 12 25.19 -5.99 -29.98
CA GLY A 12 26.59 -6.45 -30.02
C GLY A 12 27.65 -5.43 -29.57
N ARG A 13 27.27 -4.18 -29.23
CA ARG A 13 28.14 -3.13 -28.69
C ARG A 13 27.69 -2.63 -27.30
N SER A 14 27.19 -3.52 -26.43
CA SER A 14 26.99 -3.16 -25.03
C SER A 14 28.35 -3.05 -24.32
N GLY A 15 28.55 -2.04 -23.47
CA GLY A 15 29.80 -1.80 -22.73
C GLY A 15 30.19 -2.86 -21.69
N ASN A 16 29.53 -4.02 -21.69
CA ASN A 16 29.90 -5.18 -20.91
C ASN A 16 30.21 -6.37 -21.86
N PRO A 17 31.45 -6.49 -22.35
CA PRO A 17 31.85 -7.58 -23.26
C PRO A 17 31.74 -8.97 -22.61
N ALA A 18 31.78 -9.06 -21.27
CA ALA A 18 31.57 -10.31 -20.54
C ALA A 18 30.09 -10.68 -20.35
N GLY A 19 29.16 -9.79 -20.75
CA GLY A 19 27.72 -9.98 -20.58
C GLY A 19 27.27 -9.88 -19.11
N ARG A 20 25.95 -9.96 -18.90
CA ARG A 20 25.36 -10.02 -17.56
C ARG A 20 25.94 -11.24 -16.82
N PRO A 21 26.48 -11.08 -15.59
CA PRO A 21 26.97 -12.22 -14.81
C PRO A 21 25.90 -13.31 -14.73
N LYS A 22 26.28 -14.55 -15.01
CA LYS A 22 25.36 -15.70 -14.87
C LYS A 22 24.85 -15.74 -13.44
N ALA A 23 23.53 -15.86 -13.27
CA ALA A 23 22.93 -16.00 -11.95
C ALA A 23 23.65 -17.13 -11.20
N ARG A 24 24.09 -16.82 -9.98
CA ARG A 24 24.76 -17.79 -9.11
C ARG A 24 23.86 -19.01 -8.98
N ARG A 25 24.39 -20.21 -9.22
CA ARG A 25 23.64 -21.46 -9.03
C ARG A 25 23.03 -21.45 -7.63
N PRO A 26 21.79 -21.93 -7.43
CA PRO A 26 21.25 -22.08 -6.09
C PRO A 26 22.23 -22.95 -5.31
N ASN A 27 22.73 -22.43 -4.18
CA ASN A 27 23.51 -23.22 -3.23
C ASN A 27 22.54 -24.23 -2.61
N VAL A 28 22.36 -25.39 -3.24
CA VAL A 28 21.67 -26.52 -2.61
C VAL A 28 22.60 -26.97 -1.48
N SER A 29 22.18 -26.74 -0.25
CA SER A 29 22.94 -27.12 0.92
C SER A 29 22.95 -28.66 1.01
N ALA A 30 24.07 -29.27 1.37
CA ALA A 30 24.09 -30.71 1.65
C ALA A 30 23.07 -31.09 2.75
N PHE A 31 22.70 -30.13 3.60
CA PHE A 31 21.65 -30.29 4.59
C PHE A 31 20.26 -30.40 3.98
N ASP A 32 19.96 -29.72 2.88
CA ASP A 32 18.64 -29.81 2.22
C ASP A 32 18.39 -31.25 1.75
N ILE A 33 19.42 -31.90 1.21
CA ILE A 33 19.38 -33.31 0.78
C ILE A 33 19.14 -34.27 1.98
N ILE A 34 19.62 -33.90 3.17
CA ILE A 34 19.39 -34.70 4.37
C ILE A 34 17.97 -34.47 4.87
N PHE A 35 17.51 -33.22 4.99
CA PHE A 35 16.19 -32.90 5.50
C PHE A 35 15.03 -33.40 4.62
N ASP A 36 15.27 -33.59 3.31
CA ASP A 36 14.32 -34.20 2.38
C ASP A 36 14.10 -35.71 2.61
N LYS A 37 14.90 -36.37 3.46
CA LYS A 37 14.74 -37.79 3.76
C LYS A 37 13.64 -38.04 4.79
N THR A 38 12.97 -39.18 4.66
CA THR A 38 11.97 -39.68 5.60
C THR A 38 12.52 -40.79 6.50
N LEU A 39 11.98 -40.88 7.71
CA LEU A 39 12.26 -41.89 8.71
C LEU A 39 10.96 -42.63 9.05
N THR A 40 11.02 -43.96 9.11
CA THR A 40 9.90 -44.77 9.59
C THR A 40 9.95 -44.86 11.12
N VAL A 41 8.93 -44.33 11.79
CA VAL A 41 8.82 -44.33 13.25
C VAL A 41 7.55 -45.05 13.68
N THR A 42 7.62 -45.86 14.73
CA THR A 42 6.45 -46.51 15.32
C THR A 42 5.85 -45.63 16.41
N GLN A 43 4.63 -45.13 16.19
CA GLN A 43 3.90 -44.28 17.15
C GLN A 43 2.57 -44.96 17.50
N GLY A 44 2.33 -45.25 18.78
CA GLY A 44 1.10 -45.91 19.22
C GLY A 44 0.84 -47.28 18.58
N GLY A 45 1.91 -48.03 18.27
CA GLY A 45 1.82 -49.35 17.63
C GLY A 45 1.62 -49.34 16.12
N ARG A 46 1.56 -48.17 15.47
CA ARG A 46 1.47 -48.04 14.00
C ARG A 46 2.77 -47.45 13.45
N GLN A 47 3.25 -47.98 12.33
CA GLN A 47 4.37 -47.40 11.60
C GLN A 47 3.91 -46.17 10.81
N ARG A 48 4.68 -45.10 10.89
CA ARG A 48 4.45 -43.85 10.17
C ARG A 48 5.76 -43.33 9.61
N GLU A 49 5.75 -42.89 8.35
CA GLU A 49 6.85 -42.14 7.78
C GLU A 49 6.76 -40.66 8.19
N LEU A 50 7.87 -40.11 8.66
CA LEU A 50 8.02 -38.73 9.10
C LEU A 50 9.23 -38.12 8.40
N SER A 51 9.22 -36.83 8.10
CA SER A 51 10.45 -36.17 7.65
C SER A 51 11.46 -36.07 8.81
N ILE A 52 12.74 -35.88 8.50
CA ILE A 52 13.77 -35.69 9.53
C ILE A 52 13.48 -34.44 10.38
N ASP A 53 12.97 -33.37 9.76
CA ASP A 53 12.57 -32.16 10.48
C ASP A 53 11.45 -32.44 11.49
N GLU A 54 10.39 -33.14 11.06
CA GLU A 54 9.28 -33.52 11.93
C GLU A 54 9.75 -34.42 13.08
N ALA A 55 10.62 -35.38 12.79
CA ALA A 55 11.18 -36.27 13.81
C ALA A 55 11.99 -35.51 14.86
N LEU A 56 12.82 -34.55 14.44
CA LEU A 56 13.64 -33.73 15.33
C LEU A 56 12.77 -32.81 16.21
N GLU A 57 11.73 -32.22 15.63
CA GLU A 57 10.76 -31.40 16.37
C GLU A 57 10.00 -32.23 17.42
N LEU A 58 9.55 -33.44 17.06
CA LEU A 58 8.90 -34.36 18.00
C LEU A 58 9.83 -34.80 19.12
N GLN A 59 11.07 -35.15 18.80
CA GLN A 59 12.06 -35.53 19.82
C GLN A 59 12.35 -34.35 20.77
N THR A 60 12.47 -33.14 20.23
CA THR A 60 12.64 -31.92 21.03
C THR A 60 11.43 -31.69 21.94
N TYR A 61 10.22 -31.89 21.42
CA TYR A 61 8.99 -31.79 22.21
C TYR A 61 8.95 -32.81 23.34
N HIS A 62 9.28 -34.08 23.06
CA HIS A 62 9.37 -35.12 24.10
C HIS A 62 10.42 -34.80 25.16
N ALA A 63 11.58 -34.26 24.77
CA ALA A 63 12.61 -33.83 25.72
C ALA A 63 12.15 -32.63 26.58
N ALA A 64 11.35 -31.73 26.00
CA ALA A 64 10.76 -30.61 26.74
C ALA A 64 9.75 -31.09 27.78
N LEU A 65 8.87 -32.04 27.42
CA LEU A 65 7.92 -32.66 28.34
C LEU A 65 8.63 -33.41 29.49
N LYS A 66 9.80 -33.98 29.23
CA LYS A 66 10.66 -34.61 30.26
C LYS A 66 11.43 -33.61 31.13
N GLY A 67 11.25 -32.30 30.94
CA GLY A 67 11.82 -31.25 31.79
C GLY A 67 13.15 -30.66 31.32
N SER A 68 13.63 -30.98 30.11
CA SER A 68 14.87 -30.37 29.60
C SER A 68 14.70 -28.87 29.35
N ARG A 69 15.41 -28.04 30.12
CA ARG A 69 15.33 -26.56 30.02
C ARG A 69 15.73 -26.02 28.64
N MET A 70 16.62 -26.71 27.93
CA MET A 70 17.00 -26.38 26.55
C MET A 70 15.86 -26.63 25.57
N ALA A 71 15.26 -27.82 25.66
CA ALA A 71 14.17 -28.22 24.80
C ALA A 71 12.92 -27.37 25.04
N ILE A 72 12.59 -27.08 26.30
CA ILE A 72 11.48 -26.17 26.67
C ILE A 72 11.65 -24.80 26.00
N ARG A 73 12.85 -24.19 26.08
CA ARG A 73 13.11 -22.91 25.40
C ARG A 73 12.94 -23.00 23.89
N LYS A 74 13.38 -24.09 23.27
CA LYS A 74 13.23 -24.30 21.83
C LYS A 74 11.76 -24.42 21.43
N VAL A 75 10.97 -25.20 22.17
CA VAL A 75 9.53 -25.38 21.94
C VAL A 75 8.77 -24.07 22.11
N LEU A 76 9.06 -23.28 23.15
CA LEU A 76 8.45 -21.96 23.34
C LEU A 76 8.72 -21.02 22.14
N LYS A 77 9.93 -21.06 21.59
CA LYS A 77 10.27 -20.30 20.38
C LYS A 77 9.52 -20.79 19.13
N MET A 78 9.29 -22.10 19.02
CA MET A 78 8.48 -22.66 17.94
C MET A 78 7.02 -22.22 18.06
N ILE A 79 6.45 -22.23 19.27
CA ILE A 79 5.11 -21.71 19.56
C ILE A 79 5.01 -20.23 19.18
N GLU A 80 5.96 -19.41 19.62
CA GLU A 80 5.99 -17.97 19.28
C GLU A 80 5.99 -17.74 17.75
N LYS A 81 6.81 -18.52 17.02
CA LYS A 81 6.85 -18.45 15.54
C LYS A 81 5.52 -18.85 14.92
N ARG A 82 4.86 -19.89 15.44
CA ARG A 82 3.53 -20.34 14.99
C ARG A 82 2.47 -19.26 15.22
N GLU A 83 2.42 -18.67 16.41
CA GLU A 83 1.45 -17.63 16.73
C GLU A 83 1.64 -16.38 15.87
N LYS A 84 2.89 -15.98 15.59
CA LYS A 84 3.20 -14.91 14.63
C LYS A 84 2.73 -15.24 13.21
N ALA A 85 2.92 -16.48 12.76
CA ALA A 85 2.46 -16.91 11.44
C ALA A 85 0.92 -16.92 11.34
N LEU A 86 0.23 -17.41 12.38
CA LEU A 86 -1.24 -17.38 12.47
C LEU A 86 -1.77 -15.95 12.49
N ALA A 87 -1.17 -15.04 13.26
CA ALA A 87 -1.55 -13.63 13.28
C ALA A 87 -1.41 -12.96 11.90
N LYS A 88 -0.34 -13.29 11.16
CA LYS A 88 -0.13 -12.81 9.79
C LYS A 88 -1.18 -13.39 8.82
N ALA A 89 -1.49 -14.69 8.94
CA ALA A 89 -2.50 -15.34 8.10
C ALA A 89 -3.92 -14.82 8.37
N ASN A 90 -4.22 -14.46 9.62
CA ASN A 90 -5.51 -13.91 10.05
C ASN A 90 -5.68 -12.41 9.74
N THR A 91 -4.72 -11.77 9.06
CA THR A 91 -4.94 -10.41 8.56
C THR A 91 -6.00 -10.47 7.45
N ALA A 92 -7.14 -9.80 7.67
CA ALA A 92 -8.20 -9.71 6.68
C ALA A 92 -7.61 -9.27 5.33
N PRO A 93 -7.99 -9.91 4.20
CA PRO A 93 -7.49 -9.51 2.90
C PRO A 93 -7.83 -8.04 2.67
N VAL A 94 -6.80 -7.23 2.45
CA VAL A 94 -6.98 -5.82 2.09
C VAL A 94 -7.61 -5.80 0.71
N ASN A 95 -8.86 -5.33 0.61
CA ASN A 95 -9.50 -5.16 -0.69
C ASN A 95 -8.66 -4.21 -1.55
N PRO A 96 -8.34 -4.57 -2.80
CA PRO A 96 -7.56 -3.69 -3.66
C PRO A 96 -8.33 -2.39 -3.91
N ILE A 97 -7.68 -1.26 -3.65
CA ILE A 97 -8.26 0.06 -3.95
C ILE A 97 -8.46 0.15 -5.46
N THR A 98 -9.72 0.27 -5.89
CA THR A 98 -10.04 0.44 -7.31
C THR A 98 -9.87 1.91 -7.68
N ILE A 99 -8.79 2.23 -8.40
CA ILE A 99 -8.59 3.57 -8.96
C ILE A 99 -9.43 3.69 -10.24
N ARG A 100 -10.36 4.65 -10.28
CA ARG A 100 -11.17 4.96 -11.47
C ARG A 100 -10.91 6.40 -11.90
N ALA A 101 -10.80 6.62 -13.21
CA ALA A 101 -10.76 7.95 -13.80
C ALA A 101 -12.07 8.21 -14.53
N GLN A 102 -12.68 9.37 -14.30
CA GLN A 102 -13.87 9.84 -15.01
C GLN A 102 -13.58 11.24 -15.57
N TYR A 103 -13.92 11.48 -16.83
CA TYR A 103 -13.70 12.76 -17.51
C TYR A 103 -14.89 13.71 -17.40
N SER A 104 -15.65 13.63 -16.31
CA SER A 104 -16.76 14.54 -16.03
C SER A 104 -16.36 15.51 -14.93
N SER A 105 -16.66 16.80 -15.12
CA SER A 105 -16.44 17.83 -14.09
C SER A 105 -17.28 17.61 -12.83
N GLY A 106 -18.37 16.84 -12.94
CA GLY A 106 -19.26 16.52 -11.83
C GLY A 106 -18.82 15.35 -10.95
N ASN A 107 -17.77 14.61 -11.32
CA ASN A 107 -17.31 13.45 -10.53
C ASN A 107 -16.89 13.85 -9.10
N ALA A 108 -16.39 15.07 -8.92
CA ALA A 108 -15.94 15.59 -7.65
C ALA A 108 -17.10 16.11 -6.79
N ASN A 109 -18.29 16.35 -7.35
CA ASN A 109 -19.41 16.98 -6.65
C ASN A 109 -19.83 16.16 -5.43
N GLU A 110 -19.92 14.84 -5.57
CA GLU A 110 -20.30 13.96 -4.46
C GLU A 110 -19.24 13.97 -3.35
N ALA A 111 -17.96 13.91 -3.72
CA ALA A 111 -16.86 14.00 -2.76
C ALA A 111 -16.85 15.35 -2.03
N LEU A 112 -17.04 16.45 -2.75
CA LEU A 112 -17.11 17.79 -2.16
C LEU A 112 -18.29 17.94 -1.19
N ARG A 113 -19.43 17.29 -1.49
CA ARG A 113 -20.60 17.25 -0.60
C ARG A 113 -20.33 16.43 0.66
N LEU A 114 -19.74 15.24 0.52
CA LEU A 114 -19.38 14.39 1.65
C LEU A 114 -18.37 15.07 2.59
N LEU A 115 -17.49 15.91 2.04
CA LEU A 115 -16.52 16.69 2.81
C LEU A 115 -17.08 18.02 3.36
N GLY A 116 -18.34 18.35 3.10
CA GLY A 116 -18.94 19.63 3.51
C GLY A 116 -18.30 20.85 2.85
N ILE A 117 -17.60 20.67 1.73
CA ILE A 117 -16.94 21.75 0.98
C ILE A 117 -17.94 22.47 0.07
N ALA A 118 -18.87 21.73 -0.53
CA ALA A 118 -19.88 22.30 -1.41
C ALA A 118 -21.25 21.66 -1.17
N GLU A 119 -22.30 22.44 -1.37
CA GLU A 119 -23.69 22.02 -1.22
C GLU A 119 -24.53 22.42 -2.44
N PRO A 120 -25.64 21.73 -2.73
CA PRO A 120 -26.57 22.13 -3.76
C PRO A 120 -27.10 23.55 -3.50
N ASP A 121 -27.22 24.36 -4.55
CA ASP A 121 -27.83 25.67 -4.45
C ASP A 121 -29.35 25.52 -4.22
N PRO A 122 -29.92 26.08 -3.13
CA PRO A 122 -31.35 25.95 -2.84
C PRO A 122 -32.26 26.42 -3.99
N GLY A 123 -31.81 27.39 -4.79
CA GLY A 123 -32.58 27.90 -5.93
C GLY A 123 -32.37 27.15 -7.24
N PHE A 124 -31.36 26.28 -7.34
CA PHE A 124 -30.96 25.64 -8.59
C PHE A 124 -30.39 24.24 -8.33
N ALA A 125 -31.22 23.21 -8.46
CA ALA A 125 -30.88 21.83 -8.11
C ALA A 125 -29.65 21.25 -8.86
N THR A 126 -29.33 21.77 -10.05
CA THR A 126 -28.18 21.34 -10.85
C THR A 126 -26.88 22.09 -10.53
N ARG A 127 -26.95 23.18 -9.75
CA ARG A 127 -25.81 24.01 -9.38
C ARG A 127 -25.36 23.66 -7.98
N ILE A 128 -24.04 23.57 -7.80
CA ILE A 128 -23.43 23.50 -6.47
C ILE A 128 -22.78 24.84 -6.13
N LYS A 129 -22.79 25.19 -4.86
CA LYS A 129 -22.09 26.34 -4.30
C LYS A 129 -21.09 25.86 -3.24
N VAL A 130 -19.95 26.52 -3.18
CA VAL A 130 -18.89 26.24 -2.22
C VAL A 130 -19.21 26.94 -0.90
N ASN A 131 -18.96 26.27 0.21
CA ASN A 131 -19.13 26.85 1.53
C ASN A 131 -18.09 27.95 1.80
N ALA A 132 -18.50 29.01 2.50
CA ALA A 132 -17.68 30.20 2.76
C ALA A 132 -16.30 29.88 3.35
N TRP A 133 -16.24 28.90 4.26
CA TRP A 133 -14.99 28.49 4.91
C TRP A 133 -13.98 27.91 3.92
N ALA A 134 -14.45 27.14 2.93
CA ALA A 134 -13.61 26.49 1.94
C ALA A 134 -13.10 27.51 0.92
N THR A 135 -13.97 28.42 0.48
CA THR A 135 -13.56 29.55 -0.37
C THR A 135 -12.55 30.44 0.36
N GLN A 136 -12.78 30.74 1.65
CA GLN A 136 -11.84 31.53 2.45
C GLN A 136 -10.48 30.83 2.60
N ALA A 137 -10.46 29.52 2.79
CA ALA A 137 -9.23 28.73 2.86
C ALA A 137 -8.47 28.77 1.52
N ALA A 138 -9.18 28.70 0.40
CA ALA A 138 -8.60 28.84 -0.93
C ALA A 138 -8.00 30.24 -1.16
N LEU A 139 -8.70 31.30 -0.75
CA LEU A 139 -8.24 32.69 -0.87
C LEU A 139 -6.97 32.99 -0.05
N ARG A 140 -6.79 32.30 1.08
CA ARG A 140 -5.61 32.45 1.96
C ARG A 140 -4.33 31.82 1.39
N ARG A 141 -4.43 30.98 0.35
CA ARG A 141 -3.25 30.29 -0.20
C ARG A 141 -2.26 31.30 -0.82
N PRO A 142 -0.97 31.23 -0.47
CA PRO A 142 0.05 32.05 -1.12
C PRO A 142 0.27 31.62 -2.58
N GLY A 143 0.75 32.54 -3.43
CA GLY A 143 1.13 32.23 -4.81
C GLY A 143 0.04 32.26 -5.88
N ARG A 144 -1.19 32.71 -5.56
CA ARG A 144 -2.23 32.98 -6.59
C ARG A 144 -2.01 34.34 -7.25
N ALA A 145 -2.29 34.41 -8.56
CA ALA A 145 -2.33 35.63 -9.36
C ALA A 145 -3.39 36.64 -8.83
N LYS A 146 -3.32 37.89 -9.29
CA LYS A 146 -4.37 38.89 -9.03
C LYS A 146 -5.70 38.39 -9.63
N PHE A 147 -6.79 38.59 -8.91
CA PHE A 147 -8.13 38.26 -9.38
C PHE A 147 -8.62 39.37 -10.32
N SER A 148 -9.11 38.99 -11.48
CA SER A 148 -9.85 39.91 -12.34
C SER A 148 -11.21 40.25 -11.70
N PRO A 149 -11.86 41.36 -12.09
CA PRO A 149 -13.20 41.68 -11.61
C PRO A 149 -14.21 40.56 -11.90
N LYS A 150 -14.03 39.84 -13.02
CA LYS A 150 -14.83 38.66 -13.37
C LYS A 150 -14.60 37.51 -12.40
N ASP A 151 -13.35 37.20 -12.06
CA ASP A 151 -13.05 36.14 -11.08
C ASP A 151 -13.69 36.44 -9.72
N VAL A 152 -13.64 37.70 -9.29
CA VAL A 152 -14.29 38.13 -8.05
C VAL A 152 -15.80 37.93 -8.11
N ALA A 153 -16.43 38.30 -9.23
CA ALA A 153 -17.86 38.10 -9.43
C ALA A 153 -18.23 36.61 -9.43
N ASP A 154 -17.48 35.76 -10.13
CA ASP A 154 -17.70 34.33 -10.21
C ASP A 154 -17.52 33.66 -8.82
N ILE A 155 -16.47 34.02 -8.09
CA ILE A 155 -16.23 33.52 -6.73
C ILE A 155 -17.38 33.90 -5.80
N LYS A 156 -17.86 35.14 -5.88
CA LYS A 156 -19.01 35.58 -5.07
C LYS A 156 -20.29 34.82 -5.45
N PHE A 157 -20.52 34.62 -6.75
CA PHE A 157 -21.70 33.93 -7.26
C PHE A 157 -21.77 32.47 -6.84
N PHE A 158 -20.63 31.77 -6.84
CA PHE A 158 -20.53 30.35 -6.49
C PHE A 158 -20.19 30.07 -5.02
N THR A 159 -20.20 31.07 -4.14
CA THR A 159 -19.90 30.89 -2.71
C THR A 159 -21.11 31.24 -1.84
N PHE A 160 -21.42 30.40 -0.87
CA PHE A 160 -22.39 30.74 0.18
C PHE A 160 -21.84 31.85 1.08
N ASP A 161 -22.71 32.76 1.53
CA ASP A 161 -22.35 33.89 2.39
C ASP A 161 -21.11 34.66 1.89
N ALA A 162 -21.02 34.92 0.59
CA ALA A 162 -19.85 35.52 -0.04
C ALA A 162 -19.42 36.87 0.57
N GLU A 163 -20.36 37.59 1.20
CA GLU A 163 -20.08 38.85 1.91
C GLU A 163 -19.19 38.67 3.15
N ARG A 164 -19.08 37.44 3.69
CA ARG A 164 -18.20 37.12 4.83
C ARG A 164 -16.75 36.87 4.40
N LEU A 165 -16.45 36.84 3.10
CA LEU A 165 -15.12 36.54 2.58
C LEU A 165 -14.15 37.71 2.77
N ARG A 166 -12.96 37.40 3.29
CA ARG A 166 -11.84 38.34 3.40
C ARG A 166 -10.94 38.20 2.19
N TRP A 167 -10.95 39.24 1.36
CA TRP A 167 -10.13 39.33 0.15
C TRP A 167 -8.67 39.67 0.48
N PRO A 168 -7.69 39.04 -0.20
CA PRO A 168 -6.29 39.39 -0.02
C PRO A 168 -5.99 40.82 -0.51
N ARG A 169 -5.32 41.60 0.34
CA ARG A 169 -4.94 43.00 0.03
C ARG A 169 -4.03 43.06 -1.21
N GLY A 170 -4.28 44.01 -2.11
CA GLY A 170 -3.47 44.24 -3.32
C GLY A 170 -3.64 43.23 -4.46
N ARG A 171 -4.61 42.31 -4.36
CA ARG A 171 -4.90 41.27 -5.38
C ARG A 171 -6.22 41.47 -6.12
N ASN A 172 -6.93 42.56 -5.87
CA ASN A 172 -8.06 42.97 -6.69
C ASN A 172 -7.52 43.91 -7.77
N ALA A 173 -7.79 43.62 -9.04
CA ALA A 173 -7.46 44.52 -10.14
C ALA A 173 -8.30 45.81 -10.07
#